data_AF-A0A8I0L5S4-F1
#
_entry.id   AF-A0A8I0L5S4-F1
#
_cell.length_a   1.000
_cell.length_b   1.000
_cell.length_c   1.000
_cell.angle_alpha   90.00
_cell.angle_beta   90.00
_cell.angle_gamma   90.00
#
_symmetry.space_group_name_H-M   'P 1'
#
loop_
_entity.id
_entity.type
_entity.pdbx_description
1 polymer ?
#
loop_
_entity_poly.entity_id
_entity_poly.type
_entity_poly.pdbx_seq_one_letter_code
_entity_poly.pdbx_strand_id
1 'polypeptide(L)'
;FRDKTGLLLDPYFAGTKVKWILDNVEGAREKAENGDLLFGTIDTWLVWKLSGKAAHITDYSNASRTLMFNIHDLEWDDELLELLTVP
;
A
#
# COMPACT_ATOMS: atom_id res chain seq x y z
N PHE A 1 1.39 1.07 -14.71
CA PHE A 1 0.24 1.47 -13.86
C PHE A 1 -1.11 1.08 -14.47
N ARG A 2 -1.66 1.78 -15.47
CA ARG A 2 -3.03 1.55 -15.95
C ARG A 2 -3.35 0.12 -16.37
N ASP A 3 -2.45 -0.53 -17.10
CA ASP A 3 -2.68 -1.89 -17.60
C ASP A 3 -2.73 -2.94 -16.49
N LYS A 4 -2.07 -2.69 -15.36
CA LYS A 4 -2.03 -3.61 -14.21
C LYS A 4 -3.10 -3.32 -13.17
N THR A 5 -3.48 -2.05 -13.01
CA THR A 5 -4.37 -1.63 -11.91
C THR A 5 -5.74 -1.13 -12.36
N GLY A 6 -5.90 -0.83 -13.65
CA GLY A 6 -7.05 -0.10 -14.19
C GLY A 6 -7.09 1.38 -13.81
N LEU A 7 -6.07 1.91 -13.14
CA LEU A 7 -6.05 3.27 -12.59
C LEU A 7 -5.23 4.23 -13.44
N LEU A 8 -5.63 5.50 -13.45
CA LEU A 8 -4.80 6.60 -13.95
C LEU A 8 -3.71 6.95 -12.94
N LEU A 9 -2.61 7.54 -13.41
CA LEU A 9 -1.63 8.14 -12.51
C LEU A 9 -2.18 9.49 -12.02
N ASP A 10 -2.75 9.47 -10.82
CA ASP A 10 -3.44 10.61 -10.22
C ASP A 10 -3.19 10.63 -8.69
N PRO A 11 -3.07 11.81 -8.04
CA PRO A 11 -2.88 11.91 -6.59
C PRO A 11 -4.02 11.31 -5.75
N TYR A 12 -5.13 10.88 -6.35
CA TYR A 12 -6.23 10.21 -5.67
C TYR A 12 -5.80 8.91 -4.96
N PHE A 13 -4.95 8.09 -5.57
CA PHE A 13 -4.67 6.72 -5.12
C PHE A 13 -3.61 6.64 -4.01
N ALA A 14 -3.58 5.53 -3.28
CA ALA A 14 -2.79 5.40 -2.05
C ALA A 14 -1.27 5.38 -2.29
N GLY A 15 -0.79 4.72 -3.35
CA GLY A 15 0.63 4.44 -3.56
C GLY A 15 1.52 5.68 -3.55
N THR A 16 1.10 6.77 -4.20
CA THR A 16 1.86 8.05 -4.19
C THR A 16 1.85 8.72 -2.82
N LYS A 17 0.81 8.52 -2.01
CA LYS A 17 0.72 9.00 -0.62
C LYS A 17 1.65 8.21 0.30
N VAL A 18 1.73 6.89 0.11
CA VAL A 18 2.67 6.02 0.85
C VAL A 18 4.10 6.44 0.56
N LYS A 19 4.46 6.55 -0.72
CA LYS A 19 5.77 7.06 -1.13
C LYS A 19 6.08 8.40 -0.49
N TRP A 20 5.14 9.35 -0.52
CA TRP A 20 5.32 10.66 0.09
C TRP A 20 5.64 10.55 1.59
N ILE A 21 4.91 9.72 2.35
CA ILE A 21 5.18 9.50 3.78
C ILE A 21 6.59 8.95 3.99
N LEU A 22 6.98 7.92 3.24
CA LEU A 22 8.28 7.29 3.37
C LEU A 22 9.43 8.25 3.05
N ASP A 23 9.23 9.17 2.11
CA ASP A 23 10.24 10.13 1.67
C ASP A 23 10.31 11.39 2.54
N ASN A 24 9.23 11.76 3.23
CA ASN A 24 9.12 13.07 3.92
C ASN A 24 9.02 12.95 5.44
N VAL A 25 8.61 11.81 6.00
CA VAL A 25 8.56 11.62 7.45
C VAL A 25 9.91 11.08 7.90
N GLU A 26 10.59 11.84 8.76
CA GLU A 26 11.90 11.50 9.30
C GLU A 26 11.92 10.08 9.91
N GLY A 27 12.85 9.25 9.43
CA GLY A 27 13.01 7.86 9.86
C GLY A 27 11.93 6.88 9.37
N ALA A 28 10.93 7.30 8.59
CA ALA A 28 9.89 6.40 8.11
C ALA A 28 10.44 5.36 7.12
N ARG A 29 11.31 5.77 6.19
CA ARG A 29 11.97 4.86 5.25
C ARG A 29 12.69 3.72 5.97
N GLU A 30 13.60 4.05 6.88
CA GLU A 30 14.39 3.06 7.61
C GLU A 30 13.51 2.07 8.39
N LYS A 31 12.47 2.57 9.07
CA LYS A 31 11.53 1.70 9.79
C LYS A 31 10.73 0.80 8.85
N ALA A 32 10.36 1.26 7.65
CA ALA A 32 9.67 0.43 6.68
C ALA A 32 10.57 -0.71 6.17
N GLU A 33 11.82 -0.41 5.80
CA GLU A 33 12.79 -1.43 5.36
C GLU A 33 13.12 -2.44 6.49
N ASN A 34 13.07 -2.01 7.75
CA ASN A 34 13.25 -2.89 8.91
C ASN A 34 12.00 -3.70 9.29
N GLY A 35 10.86 -3.49 8.62
CA GLY A 35 9.58 -4.14 8.95
C GLY A 35 8.88 -3.59 10.21
N ASP A 36 9.29 -2.42 10.71
CA ASP A 36 8.71 -1.76 11.89
C ASP A 36 7.49 -0.88 11.56
N LEU A 37 7.13 -0.76 10.28
CA LEU A 37 5.93 -0.05 9.81
C LEU A 37 4.97 -0.98 9.07
N LEU A 38 3.68 -0.69 9.23
CA LEU A 38 2.61 -1.33 8.48
C LEU A 38 1.88 -0.28 7.65
N PHE A 39 1.68 -0.59 6.37
CA PHE A 39 0.74 0.13 5.51
C PHE A 39 -0.66 -0.50 5.62
N GLY A 40 -1.71 0.32 5.51
CA GLY A 40 -3.08 -0.17 5.37
C GLY A 40 -4.02 0.93 4.92
N THR A 41 -5.00 0.55 4.10
CA THR A 41 -6.22 1.35 3.89
C THR A 41 -7.07 1.35 5.18
N ILE A 42 -8.17 2.10 5.19
CA ILE A 42 -8.98 2.29 6.41
C ILE A 42 -9.54 0.96 6.94
N ASP A 43 -9.94 0.05 6.06
CA ASP A 43 -10.38 -1.31 6.40
C ASP A 43 -9.28 -2.08 7.15
N THR A 44 -8.06 -2.10 6.61
CA THR A 44 -6.91 -2.76 7.24
C THR A 44 -6.61 -2.17 8.61
N TRP A 45 -6.62 -0.85 8.74
CA TRP A 45 -6.40 -0.18 10.02
C TRP A 45 -7.47 -0.56 11.06
N LEU A 46 -8.75 -0.55 10.67
CA LEU A 46 -9.84 -0.94 11.55
C LEU A 46 -9.72 -2.40 11.98
N VAL A 47 -9.47 -3.33 11.06
CA VAL A 47 -9.28 -4.75 11.38
C VAL A 47 -8.09 -4.95 12.31
N TRP A 48 -6.96 -4.29 12.05
CA TRP A 48 -5.77 -4.34 12.90
C TRP A 48 -6.09 -3.89 14.34
N LYS A 49 -6.82 -2.78 14.49
CA LYS A 49 -7.19 -2.25 15.82
C LYS A 49 -8.22 -3.13 16.53
N LEU A 50 -9.26 -3.56 15.84
CA LEU A 50 -10.37 -4.33 16.41
C LEU A 50 -9.97 -5.77 16.73
N SER A 51 -9.02 -6.34 15.99
CA SER A 51 -8.45 -7.67 16.26
C SER A 51 -7.40 -7.67 17.38
N GLY A 52 -7.11 -6.52 17.99
CA GLY A 52 -6.05 -6.43 19.00
C GLY A 52 -4.65 -6.67 18.42
N LYS A 53 -4.40 -6.19 17.19
CA LYS A 53 -3.15 -6.38 16.42
C LYS A 53 -2.90 -7.83 15.98
N ALA A 54 -3.94 -8.64 15.84
CA ALA A 54 -3.81 -10.03 15.43
C ALA A 54 -3.97 -10.24 13.91
N ALA A 55 -4.70 -9.35 13.21
CA ALA A 55 -4.98 -9.49 11.78
C ALA A 55 -4.62 -8.21 11.01
N HIS A 56 -3.68 -8.32 10.08
CA HIS A 56 -3.28 -7.27 9.13
C HIS A 56 -3.67 -7.71 7.73
N ILE A 57 -4.89 -7.36 7.31
CA ILE A 57 -5.51 -7.86 6.08
C ILE A 57 -6.30 -6.76 5.37
N THR A 58 -6.55 -6.95 4.07
CA THR A 58 -7.45 -6.14 3.24
C THR A 58 -8.18 -7.07 2.27
N ASP A 59 -9.23 -6.58 1.62
CA ASP A 59 -9.92 -7.31 0.55
C ASP A 59 -9.49 -6.82 -0.85
N TYR A 60 -9.89 -7.55 -1.89
CA TYR A 60 -9.57 -7.20 -3.27
C TYR A 60 -10.10 -5.82 -3.69
N SER A 61 -11.27 -5.41 -3.20
CA SER A 61 -11.85 -4.12 -3.58
C SER A 61 -11.02 -2.96 -3.03
N ASN A 62 -10.61 -2.99 -1.76
CA ASN A 62 -9.72 -1.96 -1.21
C ASN A 62 -8.30 -2.04 -1.79
N ALA A 63 -7.73 -3.24 -1.93
CA ALA A 63 -6.41 -3.43 -2.53
C ALA A 63 -6.32 -2.84 -3.94
N SER A 64 -7.36 -3.02 -4.77
CA SER A 64 -7.42 -2.48 -6.14
C SER A 64 -7.33 -0.95 -6.23
N ARG A 65 -7.53 -0.21 -5.12
CA ARG A 65 -7.49 1.26 -5.07
C ARG A 65 -6.12 1.81 -4.65
N THR A 66 -5.16 0.93 -4.41
CA THR A 66 -3.87 1.33 -3.85
C THR A 66 -2.86 1.82 -4.89
N LEU A 67 -3.08 1.55 -6.19
CA LEU A 67 -2.07 1.70 -7.26
C LEU A 67 -0.89 0.70 -7.17
N MET A 68 -0.89 -0.21 -6.19
CA MET A 68 0.18 -1.19 -5.93
C MET A 68 -0.28 -2.64 -6.16
N PHE A 69 -1.57 -2.85 -6.43
CA PHE A 69 -2.18 -4.17 -6.58
C PHE A 69 -2.55 -4.44 -8.04
N ASN A 70 -2.15 -5.59 -8.58
CA ASN A 70 -2.49 -6.03 -9.93
C ASN A 70 -3.87 -6.70 -9.93
N ILE A 71 -4.80 -6.13 -10.70
CA ILE A 71 -6.20 -6.59 -10.72
C ILE A 71 -6.43 -7.81 -11.62
N HIS A 72 -5.44 -8.20 -12.41
CA HIS A 72 -5.49 -9.39 -13.27
C HIS A 72 -4.98 -10.62 -12.54
N ASP A 73 -3.83 -10.48 -11.86
CA ASP A 73 -3.18 -11.57 -11.13
C ASP A 73 -3.70 -11.69 -9.68
N LEU A 74 -4.42 -10.68 -9.20
CA LEU A 74 -5.00 -10.60 -7.85
C LEU A 74 -3.95 -10.68 -6.74
N GLU A 75 -2.82 -10.03 -6.97
CA GLU A 75 -1.71 -9.94 -6.02
C GLU A 75 -1.07 -8.54 -6.03
N TRP A 76 -0.23 -8.27 -5.02
CA TRP A 76 0.61 -7.08 -5.02
C TRP A 76 1.64 -7.18 -6.14
N ASP A 77 1.87 -6.09 -6.85
CA ASP A 77 2.72 -6.09 -8.05
C ASP A 77 4.10 -5.53 -7.75
N ASP A 78 5.12 -6.38 -7.82
CA ASP A 78 6.51 -6.04 -7.49
C ASP A 78 7.04 -4.84 -8.31
N GLU A 79 6.69 -4.75 -9.59
CA GLU A 79 7.12 -3.63 -10.44
C GLU A 79 6.49 -2.31 -9.97
N LEU A 80 5.21 -2.33 -9.58
CA LEU A 80 4.53 -1.13 -9.07
C LEU A 80 5.10 -0.70 -7.72
N LEU A 81 5.39 -1.66 -6.84
CA LEU A 81 6.03 -1.43 -5.54
C LEU A 81 7.44 -0.85 -5.72
N GLU A 82 8.24 -1.39 -6.62
CA GLU A 82 9.58 -0.88 -6.94
C GLU A 82 9.53 0.56 -7.49
N LEU A 83 8.64 0.83 -8.46
CA LEU A 83 8.45 2.18 -9.02
C LEU A 83 8.03 3.21 -7.97
N LEU A 84 7.22 2.79 -7.00
CA LEU A 84 6.77 3.63 -5.89
C LEU A 84 7.75 3.60 -4.70
N THR A 85 8.82 2.81 -4.77
CA THR A 85 9.77 2.59 -3.68
C THR A 85 9.04 2.22 -2.38
N VAL A 86 8.19 1.19 -2.41
CA VAL A 86 7.46 0.69 -1.23
C VAL A 86 7.96 -0.73 -0.93
N PRO A 87 8.50 -0.98 0.28
CA PRO A 87 8.98 -2.31 0.68
C PRO A 87 7.83 -3.26 1.06
#